data_AF-A0A085MZ72-F1
#
_entry.id   AF-A0A085MZ72-F1
#
_cell.length_a   1.000
_cell.length_b   1.000
_cell.length_c   1.000
_cell.angle_alpha   90.00
_cell.angle_beta   90.00
_cell.angle_gamma   90.00
#
_symmetry.space_group_name_H-M   'P 1'
#
loop_
_entity.id
_entity.type
_entity.pdbx_description
1 polymer ?
#
loop_
_entity_poly.entity_id
_entity_poly.type
_entity_poly.pdbx_seq_one_letter_code
_entity_poly.pdbx_strand_id
1 'polypeptide(L)'
;MNMNLEWYFANITDEESAAAFLREKGVFHRERSCLSCHQQMQLGSRRLNGSPQWKCTNKACGAQISARTGTWFDGNHAGLM
;
A
#
# COMPACT_ATOMS: atom_id res chain seq x y z
N MET A 1 0.63 -7.30 -22.25
CA MET A 1 -0.78 -6.86 -22.08
C MET A 1 -0.84 -5.37 -22.40
N ASN A 2 -1.53 -4.99 -23.48
CA ASN A 2 -1.69 -3.59 -23.86
C ASN A 2 -2.79 -2.99 -22.97
N MET A 3 -2.41 -2.18 -21.98
CA MET A 3 -3.37 -1.62 -21.03
C MET A 3 -3.94 -0.32 -21.60
N ASN A 4 -5.18 -0.37 -22.08
CA ASN A 4 -5.91 0.80 -22.56
C ASN A 4 -6.42 1.65 -21.38
N LEU A 5 -6.58 2.95 -21.57
CA LEU A 5 -7.10 3.91 -20.59
C LEU A 5 -8.44 3.43 -19.96
N GLU A 6 -9.33 2.87 -20.79
CA GLU A 6 -10.61 2.29 -20.36
C GLU A 6 -10.45 1.17 -19.32
N TRP A 7 -9.38 0.37 -19.42
CA TRP A 7 -9.12 -0.70 -18.46
C TRP A 7 -8.80 -0.13 -17.09
N TYR A 8 -8.01 0.96 -17.03
CA TYR A 8 -7.65 1.60 -15.78
C TYR A 8 -8.88 2.14 -15.05
N PHE A 9 -9.79 2.80 -15.75
CA PHE A 9 -11.03 3.30 -15.15
C PHE A 9 -11.94 2.17 -14.66
N ALA A 10 -11.98 1.05 -15.37
CA ALA A 10 -12.82 -0.09 -15.00
C ALA A 10 -12.25 -0.91 -13.83
N ASN A 11 -10.92 -0.96 -13.66
CA ASN A 11 -10.26 -1.88 -12.71
C ASN A 11 -9.59 -1.17 -11.52
N ILE A 12 -9.38 0.14 -11.59
CA ILE A 12 -8.82 0.94 -10.49
C ILE A 12 -9.91 1.88 -9.98
N THR A 13 -10.83 1.31 -9.21
CA THR A 13 -12.00 2.02 -8.67
C THR A 13 -11.72 2.70 -7.33
N ASP A 14 -10.65 2.29 -6.65
CA ASP A 14 -10.36 2.69 -5.29
C ASP A 14 -8.85 2.53 -4.99
N GLU A 15 -8.40 3.12 -3.88
CA GLU A 15 -7.00 3.13 -3.49
C GLU A 15 -6.41 1.72 -3.27
N GLU A 16 -7.21 0.72 -2.90
CA GLU A 16 -6.72 -0.66 -2.71
C GLU A 16 -6.44 -1.31 -4.06
N SER A 17 -7.37 -1.17 -5.01
CA SER A 17 -7.18 -1.60 -6.40
C SER A 17 -5.98 -0.89 -7.05
N ALA A 18 -5.80 0.40 -6.77
CA ALA A 18 -4.62 1.15 -7.20
C ALA A 18 -3.34 0.61 -6.56
N ALA A 19 -3.32 0.36 -5.25
CA ALA A 19 -2.17 -0.18 -4.55
C ALA A 19 -1.82 -1.59 -5.04
N ALA A 20 -2.80 -2.46 -5.29
CA ALA A 20 -2.60 -3.80 -5.83
C ALA A 20 -1.98 -3.74 -7.23
N PHE A 21 -2.51 -2.88 -8.10
CA PHE A 21 -1.95 -2.65 -9.43
C PHE A 21 -0.51 -2.13 -9.37
N LEU A 22 -0.24 -1.12 -8.53
CA LEU A 22 1.09 -0.56 -8.35
C LEU A 22 2.08 -1.57 -7.76
N ARG A 23 1.62 -2.51 -6.92
CA ARG A 23 2.43 -3.63 -6.42
C ARG A 23 2.76 -4.63 -7.52
N GLU A 24 1.81 -4.93 -8.41
CA GLU A 24 2.07 -5.78 -9.58
C GLU A 24 3.12 -5.15 -10.49
N LYS A 25 3.04 -3.83 -10.71
CA LYS A 25 4.02 -3.08 -11.52
C LYS A 25 5.35 -2.82 -10.80
N GLY A 26 5.49 -3.19 -9.53
CA GLY A 26 6.72 -3.01 -8.75
C GLY A 26 6.97 -1.57 -8.29
N VAL A 27 6.00 -0.67 -8.45
CA VAL A 27 6.07 0.72 -7.95
C VAL A 27 5.87 0.75 -6.43
N PHE A 28 4.99 -0.11 -5.93
CA PHE A 28 4.85 -0.37 -4.50
C PHE A 28 5.63 -1.62 -4.10
N HIS A 29 6.17 -1.61 -2.89
CA HIS A 29 6.84 -2.77 -2.32
C HIS A 29 5.89 -3.98 -2.28
N ARG A 30 6.34 -5.12 -2.81
CA ARG A 30 5.60 -6.39 -2.70
C ARG A 30 5.73 -6.98 -1.30
N GLU A 31 6.92 -6.83 -0.72
CA GLU A 31 7.28 -7.30 0.61
C GLU A 31 8.06 -6.20 1.34
N ARG A 32 7.94 -6.15 2.66
CA ARG A 32 8.63 -5.17 3.49
C ARG A 32 9.01 -5.76 4.84
N SER A 33 10.17 -5.37 5.34
CA SER A 33 10.63 -5.68 6.71
C SER A 33 10.38 -4.49 7.64
N CYS A 34 10.00 -4.78 8.88
CA CYS A 34 9.83 -3.78 9.92
C CYS A 34 11.17 -3.11 10.25
N LEU A 35 11.20 -1.79 10.36
CA LEU A 35 12.42 -1.06 10.72
C LEU A 35 12.86 -1.30 12.17
N SER A 36 11.93 -1.65 13.06
CA SER A 36 12.22 -1.83 14.50
C SER A 36 12.66 -3.24 14.86
N CYS A 37 12.08 -4.27 14.24
CA CYS A 37 12.33 -5.67 14.61
C CYS A 37 12.74 -6.56 13.43
N HIS A 38 12.88 -5.99 12.23
CA HIS A 38 13.28 -6.68 11.00
C HIS A 38 12.38 -7.83 10.53
N GLN A 39 11.29 -8.12 11.24
CA GLN A 39 10.29 -9.11 10.81
C GLN A 39 9.43 -8.61 9.66
N GLN A 40 8.89 -9.56 8.90
CA GLN A 40 8.05 -9.29 7.75
C GLN A 40 6.80 -8.49 8.15
N MET A 41 6.43 -7.54 7.32
CA MET A 41 5.19 -6.78 7.44
C MET A 41 4.17 -7.28 6.42
N GLN A 42 2.92 -7.31 6.83
CA GLN A 42 1.78 -7.60 5.96
C GLN A 42 1.08 -6.29 5.62
N LEU A 43 0.77 -6.10 4.35
CA LEU A 43 -0.09 -5.01 3.92
C LEU A 43 -1.52 -5.38 4.28
N GLY A 44 -2.15 -4.61 5.16
CA GLY A 44 -3.55 -4.81 5.51
C GLY A 44 -4.47 -4.37 4.38
N SER A 45 -5.42 -5.23 4.00
CA SER A 45 -6.60 -4.82 3.23
C SER A 45 -7.55 -4.02 4.11
N ARG A 46 -8.21 -3.05 3.48
CA ARG A 46 -8.87 -1.89 4.10
C ARG A 46 -9.78 -2.20 5.32
N ARG A 47 -9.74 -1.31 6.33
CA ARG A 47 -10.89 -0.95 7.20
C ARG A 47 -11.69 0.12 6.47
N LEU A 48 -13.03 0.03 6.37
CA LEU A 48 -13.93 0.81 5.48
C LEU A 48 -13.48 2.22 5.00
N ASN A 49 -12.80 3.05 5.81
CA ASN A 49 -12.35 4.41 5.47
C ASN A 49 -10.83 4.67 5.62
N GLY A 50 -9.99 3.64 5.70
CA GLY A 50 -8.55 3.80 5.92
C GLY A 50 -7.72 3.55 4.66
N SER A 51 -6.78 4.45 4.35
CA SER A 51 -5.70 4.18 3.39
C SER A 51 -4.87 2.96 3.81
N PRO A 52 -4.36 2.15 2.87
CA PRO A 52 -3.68 0.89 3.16
C PRO A 52 -2.41 1.10 4.03
N GLN A 53 -2.16 0.17 4.94
CA GLN A 53 -1.06 0.24 5.91
C GLN A 53 -0.29 -1.08 5.99
N TRP A 54 1.04 -0.98 6.07
CA TRP A 54 1.89 -2.09 6.44
C TRP A 54 1.84 -2.28 7.94
N LYS A 55 1.55 -3.49 8.38
CA LYS A 55 1.55 -3.88 9.79
C LYS A 55 2.59 -4.97 10.03
N CYS A 56 3.41 -4.79 11.06
CA CYS A 56 4.35 -5.83 11.47
C CYS A 56 3.59 -7.09 11.91
N THR A 57 4.05 -8.26 11.45
CA THR A 57 3.50 -9.56 11.85
C THR A 57 3.77 -9.89 13.31
N ASN A 58 4.84 -9.32 13.89
CA ASN A 58 5.15 -9.46 15.29
C ASN A 58 4.19 -8.61 16.15
N LYS A 59 3.27 -9.29 16.85
CA LYS A 59 2.26 -8.66 17.73
C LYS A 59 2.88 -7.83 18.84
N ALA A 60 4.07 -8.18 19.34
CA ALA A 60 4.76 -7.43 20.38
C ALA A 60 5.34 -6.10 19.85
N CYS A 61 5.74 -6.07 18.57
CA CYS A 61 6.22 -4.83 17.93
C CYS A 61 5.05 -3.92 17.56
N GLY A 62 4.00 -4.46 16.94
CA GLY A 62 2.78 -3.74 16.61
C GLY A 62 2.93 -2.56 15.62
N ALA A 63 4.15 -2.33 15.11
CA ALA A 63 4.46 -1.20 14.23
C ALA A 63 3.58 -1.18 12.98
N GLN A 64 3.07 0.00 12.66
CA GLN A 64 2.26 0.27 11.48
C GLN A 64 2.82 1.48 10.74
N ILE A 65 2.93 1.38 9.42
CA ILE A 65 3.35 2.48 8.55
C ILE A 65 2.45 2.53 7.31
N SER A 66 2.39 3.68 6.64
CA SER A 66 1.59 3.82 5.42
C SER A 66 2.10 2.87 4.33
N ALA A 67 1.20 2.35 3.49
CA ALA A 67 1.56 1.64 2.26
C ALA A 67 2.58 2.41 1.41
N ARG A 68 2.46 3.75 1.44
CA ARG A 68 3.22 4.71 0.64
C ARG A 68 4.63 4.97 1.16
N THR A 69 4.93 4.64 2.41
CA THR A 69 6.22 4.99 3.05
C THR A 69 7.42 4.50 2.25
N GLY A 70 8.35 5.39 1.88
CA GLY A 70 9.50 5.03 1.03
C GLY A 70 9.19 4.69 -0.43
N THR A 71 7.97 4.97 -0.91
CA THR A 71 7.64 4.99 -2.34
C THR A 71 7.59 6.43 -2.84
N TRP A 72 7.39 6.64 -4.15
CA TRP A 72 7.20 7.97 -4.73
C TRP A 72 6.01 8.75 -4.11
N PHE A 73 5.04 8.05 -3.53
CA PHE A 73 3.84 8.65 -2.92
C PHE A 73 4.00 8.98 -1.44
N ASP A 74 5.20 8.77 -0.88
CA ASP A 74 5.47 9.09 0.51
C ASP A 74 5.36 10.61 0.75
N GLY A 75 4.65 11.01 1.80
CA GLY A 75 4.37 12.43 2.09
C GLY A 75 3.26 13.08 1.25
N ASN A 76 2.62 12.36 0.32
CA ASN A 76 1.44 12.89 -0.38
C ASN A 76 0.17 12.58 0.43
N HIS A 77 -0.28 13.54 1.24
CA HIS A 77 -1.50 13.42 2.05
C HIS A 77 -2.72 13.81 1.20
N ALA A 78 -3.20 12.91 0.35
CA ALA A 78 -4.57 13.00 -0.16
C ALA A 78 -5.54 12.80 1.03
N GLY A 79 -5.82 13.87 1.77
CA GLY A 79 -6.57 13.84 3.03
C GLY A 79 -6.56 15.14 3.84
N LEU A 80 -5.93 16.21 3.36
CA LEU A 80 -6.12 17.58 3.88
C LEU A 80 -6.41 18.54 2.73
N MET A 81 -7.66 18.49 2.25
CA MET A 81 -8.42 19.63 1.73
C MET A 81 -9.86 19.45 2.15
#